data_AF-A0A6P0TK28-F1
#
_entry.id   AF-A0A6P0TK28-F1
#
_cell.length_a   1.000
_cell.length_b   1.000
_cell.length_c   1.000
_cell.angle_alpha   90.00
_cell.angle_beta   90.00
_cell.angle_gamma   90.00
#
_symmetry.space_group_name_H-M   'P 1'
#
loop_
_entity.id
_entity.type
_entity.pdbx_description
1 polymer ?
#
loop_
_entity_poly.entity_id
_entity_poly.type
_entity_poly.pdbx_seq_one_letter_code
_entity_poly.pdbx_strand_id
1 'polypeptide(L)'
;MDYRLLNLGPASSVVTDISIDKWCSEVTVSCLYDPSISKRPYELLFKECRGVSWELIEEENLDEVCAELIGLNLGLEKYEEAASITTDIFEMLITYGTAYLAIEDRVVHLNKEIP
;
A
#
# COMPACT_ATOMS: atom_id res chain seq x y z
N MET A 1 -10.79 7.70 3.52
CA MET A 1 -10.23 6.61 2.70
C MET A 1 -9.68 7.24 1.43
N ASP A 2 -8.37 7.19 1.29
CA ASP A 2 -7.61 7.90 0.26
C ASP A 2 -7.45 7.07 -1.02
N TYR A 3 -8.26 6.02 -1.19
CA TYR A 3 -8.23 5.12 -2.35
C TYR A 3 -8.38 5.85 -3.68
N ARG A 4 -9.06 7.00 -3.69
CA ARG A 4 -9.21 7.88 -4.86
C ARG A 4 -7.87 8.45 -5.34
N LEU A 5 -6.87 8.59 -4.46
CA LEU A 5 -5.53 9.09 -4.82
C LEU A 5 -4.82 8.14 -5.79
N LEU A 6 -5.15 6.85 -5.76
CA LEU A 6 -4.57 5.87 -6.69
C LEU A 6 -5.12 6.05 -8.12
N ASN A 7 -6.31 6.65 -8.26
CA ASN A 7 -6.98 6.91 -9.53
C ASN A 7 -7.04 5.69 -10.49
N LEU A 8 -7.16 4.47 -9.92
CA LEU A 8 -7.17 3.21 -10.68
C LEU A 8 -8.54 2.85 -11.25
N GLY A 9 -9.61 3.43 -10.69
CA GLY A 9 -11.01 3.15 -11.04
C GLY A 9 -11.78 2.50 -9.88
N PRO A 10 -12.99 1.97 -10.11
CA PRO A 10 -13.90 1.53 -9.05
C PRO A 10 -13.77 0.05 -8.63
N ALA A 11 -13.02 -0.78 -9.36
CA ALA A 11 -12.84 -2.19 -9.00
C ALA A 11 -11.98 -2.37 -7.74
N SER A 12 -12.04 -3.58 -7.15
CA SER A 12 -11.22 -3.95 -6.00
C SER A 12 -9.74 -4.14 -6.37
N SER A 13 -8.88 -4.06 -5.36
CA SER A 13 -7.48 -4.44 -5.48
C SER A 13 -7.12 -5.42 -4.38
N VAL A 14 -6.10 -6.23 -4.65
CA VAL A 14 -5.53 -7.14 -3.66
C VAL A 14 -4.05 -6.83 -3.47
N VAL A 15 -3.56 -6.94 -2.25
CA VAL A 15 -2.13 -6.98 -1.92
C VAL A 15 -1.64 -8.40 -2.17
N THR A 16 -0.54 -8.53 -2.89
CA THR A 16 0.01 -9.82 -3.35
C THR A 16 1.39 -10.12 -2.75
N ASP A 17 2.15 -9.09 -2.42
CA ASP A 17 3.46 -9.23 -1.80
C ASP A 17 3.84 -7.93 -1.06
N ILE A 18 4.66 -8.07 -0.04
CA ILE A 18 5.28 -6.96 0.68
C ILE A 18 6.77 -7.22 0.74
N SER A 19 7.55 -6.30 0.15
CA SER A 19 9.00 -6.35 0.19
C SER A 19 9.55 -5.20 1.04
N ILE A 20 10.44 -5.54 1.97
CA ILE A 20 11.14 -4.58 2.83
C ILE A 20 12.64 -4.78 2.60
N ASP A 21 13.35 -3.71 2.30
CA ASP A 21 14.80 -3.79 2.11
C ASP A 21 15.52 -4.13 3.43
N LYS A 22 16.82 -4.43 3.34
CA LYS A 22 17.62 -4.94 4.47
C LYS A 22 17.63 -4.01 5.71
N TRP A 23 17.36 -2.71 5.51
CA TRP A 23 17.41 -1.71 6.56
C TRP A 23 16.09 -1.00 6.80
N CYS A 24 15.00 -1.50 6.23
CA CYS A 24 13.67 -0.88 6.30
C CYS A 24 13.69 0.59 5.86
N SER A 25 14.54 0.93 4.89
CA SER A 25 14.63 2.25 4.26
C SER A 25 13.70 2.37 3.06
N GLU A 26 13.32 1.24 2.46
CA GLU A 26 12.33 1.17 1.39
C GLU A 26 11.33 0.04 1.66
N VAL A 27 10.06 0.33 1.43
CA VAL A 27 8.95 -0.64 1.53
C VAL A 27 8.18 -0.61 0.22
N THR A 28 8.01 -1.78 -0.38
CA THR A 28 7.22 -1.96 -1.60
C THR A 28 6.02 -2.84 -1.29
N VAL A 29 4.83 -2.35 -1.61
CA VAL A 29 3.58 -3.10 -1.51
C VAL A 29 3.08 -3.39 -2.91
N SER A 30 3.15 -4.65 -3.30
CA SER A 30 2.80 -5.14 -4.62
C SER A 30 1.31 -5.48 -4.67
N CYS A 31 0.60 -4.87 -5.60
CA CYS A 31 -0.85 -4.96 -5.69
C CYS A 31 -1.32 -5.36 -7.09
N LEU A 32 -2.52 -5.94 -7.15
CA LEU A 32 -3.20 -6.27 -8.39
C LEU A 32 -4.57 -5.58 -8.41
N TYR A 33 -4.76 -4.66 -9.35
CA TYR A 33 -6.05 -4.00 -9.60
C TYR A 33 -6.95 -4.90 -10.45
N ASP A 34 -8.22 -5.00 -10.06
CA ASP A 34 -9.25 -5.78 -10.75
C ASP A 34 -8.76 -7.22 -11.04
N PRO A 35 -8.53 -8.02 -9.98
CA PRO A 35 -7.98 -9.37 -10.10
C PRO A 35 -8.88 -10.32 -10.91
N SER A 36 -10.15 -9.95 -11.11
CA SER A 36 -11.15 -10.74 -11.83
C SER A 36 -11.07 -10.56 -13.35
N ILE A 37 -10.85 -9.32 -13.83
CA ILE A 37 -10.97 -9.00 -15.27
C ILE A 37 -9.62 -8.53 -15.83
N SER A 38 -9.16 -7.33 -15.44
CA SER A 38 -7.99 -6.70 -16.08
C SER A 38 -6.64 -7.08 -15.49
N LYS A 39 -6.58 -7.52 -14.22
CA LYS A 39 -5.36 -7.99 -13.53
C LYS A 39 -4.17 -7.05 -13.73
N ARG A 40 -4.37 -5.75 -13.50
CA ARG A 40 -3.34 -4.74 -13.75
C ARG A 40 -2.44 -4.62 -12.51
N PRO A 41 -1.15 -4.97 -12.59
CA PRO A 41 -0.23 -4.83 -11.46
C PRO A 41 0.10 -3.36 -11.21
N TYR A 42 0.28 -3.00 -9.94
CA TYR A 42 0.81 -1.71 -9.51
C TYR A 42 1.53 -1.86 -8.17
N GLU A 43 2.42 -0.93 -7.84
CA GLU A 43 3.19 -0.94 -6.60
C GLU A 43 3.02 0.38 -5.86
N LEU A 44 2.90 0.29 -4.54
CA LEU A 44 3.07 1.43 -3.64
C LEU A 44 4.50 1.39 -3.10
N LEU A 45 5.27 2.43 -3.40
CA LEU A 45 6.68 2.55 -3.04
C LEU A 45 6.84 3.60 -1.95
N PHE A 46 7.23 3.19 -0.75
CA PHE A 46 7.54 4.08 0.35
C PHE A 46 9.06 4.16 0.52
N LYS A 47 9.58 5.38 0.59
CA LYS A 47 11.02 5.65 0.70
C LYS A 47 11.37 6.42 1.96
N GLU A 48 12.64 6.27 2.33
CA GLU A 48 13.23 6.82 3.54
C GLU A 48 12.52 6.33 4.81
N CYS A 49 11.97 5.11 4.78
CA CYS A 49 11.17 4.57 5.88
C CYS A 49 11.92 4.57 7.22
N ARG A 50 11.19 4.86 8.30
CA ARG A 50 11.72 4.90 9.68
C ARG A 50 11.05 3.89 10.60
N GLY A 51 9.92 3.34 10.18
CA GLY A 51 9.18 2.36 10.95
C GLY A 51 8.16 1.68 10.07
N VAL A 52 8.05 0.38 10.27
CA VAL A 52 6.99 -0.47 9.72
C VAL A 52 6.49 -1.32 10.87
N SER A 53 5.19 -1.39 11.04
CA SER A 53 4.53 -2.31 11.96
C SER A 53 3.30 -2.88 11.29
N TRP A 54 2.94 -4.10 11.66
CA TRP A 54 1.68 -4.69 11.23
C TRP A 54 1.05 -5.51 12.36
N GLU A 55 -0.26 -5.60 12.31
CA GLU A 55 -1.08 -6.45 13.16
C GLU A 55 -1.90 -7.38 12.27
N LEU A 56 -1.97 -8.65 12.64
CA LEU A 56 -2.83 -9.62 11.94
C LEU A 56 -4.27 -9.42 12.44
N ILE A 57 -5.22 -9.34 11.51
CA ILE A 57 -6.64 -9.17 11.80
C ILE A 57 -7.30 -10.56 11.91
N GLU A 58 -7.03 -11.46 10.96
CA GLU A 58 -7.55 -12.83 10.95
C GLU A 58 -6.45 -13.84 10.64
N GLU A 59 -6.14 -14.73 11.60
CA GLU A 59 -5.14 -15.80 11.42
C GLU A 59 -5.63 -16.95 10.53
N GLU A 60 -6.94 -17.10 10.32
CA GLU A 60 -7.52 -18.20 9.54
C GLU A 60 -7.27 -18.05 8.02
N ASN A 61 -6.96 -16.85 7.54
CA ASN A 61 -6.72 -16.55 6.12
C ASN A 61 -5.22 -16.48 5.79
N LEU A 62 -4.32 -16.91 6.68
CA LEU A 62 -2.86 -16.86 6.43
C LEU A 62 -2.40 -17.78 5.29
N ASP A 63 -3.23 -18.75 4.90
CA ASP A 63 -2.99 -19.61 3.73
C ASP A 63 -3.44 -18.95 2.41
N GLU A 64 -4.08 -17.78 2.46
CA GLU A 64 -4.48 -17.03 1.27
C GLU A 64 -3.28 -16.38 0.59
N VAL A 65 -3.27 -16.44 -0.74
CA VAL A 65 -2.16 -15.96 -1.57
C VAL A 65 -2.16 -14.43 -1.69
N CYS A 66 -3.30 -13.78 -1.41
CA CYS A 66 -3.50 -12.35 -1.58
C CYS A 66 -4.44 -11.82 -0.47
N ALA A 67 -4.24 -10.58 -0.04
CA ALA A 67 -5.12 -9.89 0.92
C ALA A 67 -5.98 -8.84 0.19
N GLU A 68 -7.30 -8.78 0.43
CA GLU A 68 -8.15 -7.73 -0.14
C GLU A 68 -7.82 -6.37 0.44
N LEU A 69 -7.56 -5.37 -0.41
CA LEU A 69 -7.27 -4.01 0.02
C LEU A 69 -8.57 -3.27 0.37
N ILE A 70 -8.87 -3.20 1.67
CA ILE A 70 -10.07 -2.55 2.22
C ILE A 70 -9.86 -1.04 2.38
N GLY A 71 -8.68 -0.62 2.83
CA GLY A 71 -8.40 0.76 3.21
C GLY A 71 -6.97 1.19 2.88
N LEU A 72 -6.85 2.43 2.43
CA LEU A 72 -5.57 3.13 2.30
C LEU A 72 -5.72 4.55 2.86
N ASN A 73 -4.83 4.95 3.75
CA ASN A 73 -4.58 6.32 4.15
C ASN A 73 -3.09 6.57 3.97
N LEU A 74 -2.70 7.60 3.23
CA LEU A 74 -1.28 7.90 3.07
C LEU A 74 -0.68 8.56 4.32
N GLY A 75 -1.50 9.09 5.23
CA GLY A 75 -1.00 9.96 6.28
C GLY A 75 -0.34 11.21 5.68
N LEU A 76 0.68 11.72 6.35
CA LEU A 76 1.41 12.92 5.96
C LEU A 76 2.89 12.55 5.76
N GLU A 77 3.43 12.97 4.63
CA GLU A 77 4.84 12.76 4.28
C GLU A 77 5.80 13.37 5.32
N LYS A 78 7.10 13.11 5.16
CA LYS A 78 8.14 13.60 6.06
C LYS A 78 7.92 13.17 7.50
N TYR A 79 7.44 11.94 7.69
CA TYR A 79 7.33 11.28 8.98
C TYR A 79 6.30 11.93 9.94
N GLU A 80 5.38 12.74 9.43
CA GLU A 80 4.40 13.47 10.26
C GLU A 80 3.23 12.59 10.69
N GLU A 81 2.68 11.79 9.78
CA GLU A 81 1.61 10.83 10.06
C GLU A 81 1.84 9.57 9.23
N ALA A 82 1.85 8.40 9.86
CA ALA A 82 2.10 7.14 9.18
C ALA A 82 1.03 6.86 8.11
N ALA A 83 1.43 6.26 6.99
CA ALA A 83 0.49 5.63 6.08
C ALA A 83 -0.10 4.40 6.76
N SER A 84 -1.39 4.15 6.53
CA SER A 84 -2.07 2.93 6.92
C SER A 84 -2.61 2.18 5.71
N ILE A 85 -2.36 0.88 5.68
CA ILE A 85 -2.87 -0.07 4.68
C ILE A 85 -3.69 -1.10 5.45
N THR A 86 -4.99 -1.12 5.21
CA THR A 86 -5.92 -2.02 5.88
C THR A 86 -6.39 -3.05 4.87
N THR A 87 -6.25 -4.33 5.22
CA THR A 87 -6.73 -5.47 4.44
C THR A 87 -7.68 -6.34 5.28
N ASP A 88 -8.18 -7.41 4.69
CA ASP A 88 -8.88 -8.49 5.40
C ASP A 88 -7.95 -9.37 6.26
N ILE A 89 -6.66 -9.46 5.91
CA ILE A 89 -5.67 -10.29 6.63
C ILE A 89 -4.90 -9.50 7.70
N PHE A 90 -4.50 -8.26 7.39
CA PHE A 90 -3.64 -7.44 8.25
C PHE A 90 -3.91 -5.94 8.13
N GLU A 91 -3.46 -5.20 9.14
CA GLU A 91 -3.27 -3.75 9.08
C GLU A 91 -1.79 -3.41 9.19
N MET A 92 -1.28 -2.60 8.26
CA MET A 92 0.11 -2.15 8.22
C MET A 92 0.20 -0.64 8.38
N LEU A 93 1.14 -0.21 9.21
CA LEU A 93 1.52 1.19 9.39
C LEU A 93 2.94 1.42 8.92
N ILE A 94 3.16 2.47 8.14
CA ILE A 94 4.46 2.84 7.59
C ILE A 94 4.74 4.31 7.89
N THR A 95 5.85 4.60 8.58
CA THR A 95 6.35 5.96 8.77
C THR A 95 7.43 6.22 7.72
N TYR A 96 7.18 7.15 6.79
CA TYR A 96 7.97 7.31 5.58
C TYR A 96 8.26 8.78 5.25
N GLY A 97 9.25 9.00 4.38
CA GLY A 97 9.63 10.32 3.90
C GLY A 97 8.83 10.72 2.65
N THR A 98 8.82 9.86 1.63
CA THR A 98 8.08 10.06 0.36
C THR A 98 7.39 8.78 -0.11
N ALA A 99 6.25 8.92 -0.79
CA ALA A 99 5.50 7.79 -1.36
C ALA A 99 5.27 7.94 -2.86
N TYR A 100 5.26 6.82 -3.57
CA TYR A 100 5.01 6.78 -5.02
C TYR A 100 4.06 5.65 -5.39
N LEU A 101 3.31 5.85 -6.47
CA LEU A 101 2.56 4.83 -7.18
C LEU A 101 3.31 4.50 -8.47
N ALA A 102 3.76 3.26 -8.60
CA ALA A 102 4.29 2.73 -9.86
C ALA A 102 3.22 1.87 -10.55
N ILE A 103 2.92 2.19 -11.81
CA ILE A 103 1.97 1.45 -12.63
C ILE A 103 2.50 1.39 -14.07
N GLU A 104 2.69 0.18 -14.58
CA GLU A 104 3.32 -0.05 -15.89
C GLU A 104 4.65 0.74 -15.99
N ASP A 105 4.80 1.65 -16.97
CA ASP A 105 6.01 2.47 -17.17
C ASP A 105 5.91 3.87 -16.50
N ARG A 106 4.96 4.07 -15.57
CA ARG A 106 4.71 5.37 -14.93
C ARG A 106 4.93 5.31 -13.43
N VAL A 107 5.58 6.35 -12.90
CA VAL A 107 5.74 6.57 -11.46
C VAL A 107 5.15 7.92 -11.11
N VAL A 108 4.24 7.95 -10.15
CA VAL A 108 3.52 9.15 -9.69
C VAL A 108 3.84 9.37 -8.22
N HIS A 109 4.26 10.58 -7.86
CA HIS A 109 4.42 10.96 -6.44
C HIS A 109 3.04 11.03 -5.81
N LEU A 110 2.83 10.27 -4.74
CA LEU A 110 1.62 10.31 -3.93
C LEU A 110 1.80 11.32 -2.79
N ASN A 111 0.97 12.35 -2.76
CA ASN A 111 0.92 13.28 -1.65
C ASN A 111 -0.53 13.44 -1.17
N LYS A 112 -0.69 13.60 0.14
CA LYS A 112 -1.97 14.02 0.72
C LYS A 112 -2.00 15.53 0.69
N GLU A 113 -2.76 16.12 -0.23
CA GLU A 113 -3.04 17.56 -0.16
C GLU A 113 -3.91 17.83 1.08
N ILE A 114 -3.42 18.66 1.99
CA ILE A 114 -4.21 19.14 3.12
C ILE A 114 -5.24 20.15 2.54
N PRO A 115 -6.55 19.95 2.74
CA PRO A 115 -7.58 20.87 2.24
C PRO A 115 -7.51 22.27 2.85
#